data_AF-A0A914YIJ8-F1
#
_entry.id   AF-A0A914YIJ8-F1
#
_cell.length_a   1.000
_cell.length_b   1.000
_cell.length_c   1.000
_cell.angle_alpha   90.00
_cell.angle_beta   90.00
_cell.angle_gamma   90.00
#
_symmetry.space_group_name_H-M   'P 1'
#
loop_
_entity.id
_entity.type
_entity.pdbx_description
1 polymer ?
#
loop_
_entity_poly.entity_id
_entity_poly.type
_entity_poly.pdbx_seq_one_letter_code
_entity_poly.pdbx_strand_id
1 'polypeptide(L)'
;MIDIPGLLKILELFQPFKNAILGRVYSNAQIVRNPMSKWYLSKAEFPAHSLGIYCQGMAYSFSFNLLSKMYENLHKVQYLWMDDWYVTHALLFQSQAIYFDLQNHYISTDTIEGYQKVVEKKEQRKKLLFGHFRPKSRFV
;
A
#
# COMPACT_ATOMS: atom_id res chain seq x y z
N MET A 1 13.13 -3.78 5.39
CA MET A 1 13.21 -4.29 6.79
C MET A 1 11.81 -4.26 7.38
N ILE A 2 11.43 -5.31 8.11
CA ILE A 2 10.13 -5.43 8.79
C ILE A 2 10.40 -5.61 10.29
N ASP A 3 9.78 -4.80 11.14
CA ASP A 3 9.76 -4.99 12.60
C ASP A 3 8.67 -6.01 12.95
N ILE A 4 9.04 -7.28 13.06
CA ILE A 4 8.10 -8.38 13.33
C ILE A 4 7.37 -8.19 14.68
N PRO A 5 8.04 -7.89 15.81
CA PRO A 5 7.35 -7.57 17.07
C PRO A 5 6.36 -6.40 16.96
N GLY A 6 6.75 -5.34 16.25
CA GLY A 6 5.85 -4.22 15.97
C GLY A 6 4.63 -4.66 15.17
N LEU A 7 4.84 -5.47 14.13
CA LEU A 7 3.79 -5.96 13.25
C LEU A 7 2.79 -6.81 14.00
N LEU A 8 3.25 -7.78 14.80
CA LEU A 8 2.39 -8.63 15.62
C LEU A 8 1.50 -7.79 16.55
N LYS A 9 2.07 -6.80 17.23
CA LYS A 9 1.30 -5.89 18.09
C LYS A 9 0.22 -5.12 17.32
N ILE A 10 0.50 -4.70 16.10
CA ILE A 10 -0.50 -4.02 15.26
C ILE A 10 -1.57 -5.00 14.79
N LEU A 11 -1.20 -6.21 14.38
CA LEU A 11 -2.16 -7.24 14.00
C LEU A 11 -3.07 -7.63 15.17
N GLU A 12 -2.57 -7.68 16.40
CA GLU A 12 -3.37 -7.88 17.62
C GLU A 12 -4.37 -6.73 17.85
N LEU A 13 -3.98 -5.48 17.60
CA LEU A 13 -4.90 -4.33 17.73
C LEU A 13 -6.03 -4.38 16.70
N PHE A 14 -5.76 -4.91 15.51
CA PHE A 14 -6.73 -4.97 14.42
C PHE A 14 -7.46 -6.32 14.29
N GLN A 15 -7.08 -7.33 15.07
CA GLN A 15 -7.73 -8.65 15.14
C GLN A 15 -9.26 -8.61 15.26
N PRO A 16 -9.87 -7.70 16.05
CA PRO A 16 -11.33 -7.63 16.17
C PRO A 16 -12.04 -7.18 14.89
N PHE A 17 -11.34 -6.53 13.95
CA PHE A 17 -11.96 -6.01 12.74
C PHE A 17 -12.03 -7.09 11.66
N LYS A 18 -13.27 -7.44 11.30
CA LYS A 18 -13.55 -8.21 10.09
C LYS A 18 -13.38 -7.28 8.87
N ASN A 19 -12.87 -7.81 7.76
CA ASN A 19 -12.67 -7.05 6.51
C ASN A 19 -11.64 -5.91 6.58
N ALA A 20 -10.67 -5.95 7.49
CA ALA A 20 -9.63 -4.92 7.57
C ALA A 20 -8.62 -5.04 6.42
N ILE A 21 -8.20 -3.89 5.89
CA ILE A 21 -7.02 -3.71 5.03
C ILE A 21 -6.08 -2.75 5.75
N LEU A 22 -4.84 -3.18 5.95
CA LEU A 22 -3.80 -2.46 6.66
C LEU A 22 -2.66 -2.15 5.68
N GLY A 23 -2.28 -0.89 5.56
CA GLY A 23 -1.21 -0.50 4.64
C GLY A 23 -1.01 1.01 4.60
N ARG A 24 -0.19 1.49 3.67
CA ARG A 24 -0.10 2.93 3.39
C ARG A 24 -1.24 3.34 2.46
N VAL A 25 -2.30 3.93 3.01
CA VAL A 25 -3.54 4.16 2.26
C VAL A 25 -3.46 5.46 1.46
N TYR A 26 -3.81 5.40 0.19
CA TYR A 26 -4.03 6.56 -0.68
C TYR A 26 -5.50 6.58 -1.06
N SER A 27 -6.22 7.66 -0.78
CA SER A 27 -7.68 7.76 -1.03
C SER A 27 -8.06 8.39 -2.37
N ASN A 28 -7.15 9.12 -3.02
CA ASN A 28 -7.40 9.78 -4.30
C ASN A 28 -6.16 9.73 -5.21
N ALA A 29 -5.64 8.53 -5.43
CA ALA A 29 -4.44 8.37 -6.23
C ALA A 29 -4.68 8.69 -7.70
N GLN A 30 -3.83 9.58 -8.23
CA GLN A 30 -3.89 10.02 -9.61
C GLN A 30 -3.15 9.06 -10.52
N ILE A 31 -3.67 8.89 -11.73
CA ILE A 31 -3.02 8.05 -12.74
C ILE A 31 -1.89 8.83 -13.39
N VAL A 32 -0.73 8.19 -13.52
CA VAL A 32 0.41 8.79 -14.22
C VAL A 32 0.26 8.58 -15.72
N ARG A 33 0.09 9.67 -16.47
CA ARG A 33 -0.06 9.67 -17.94
C ARG A 33 1.23 10.03 -18.69
N ASN A 34 2.36 10.01 -18.00
CA ASN A 34 3.68 10.27 -18.59
C ASN A 34 4.35 8.94 -18.99
N PRO A 35 4.59 8.66 -20.29
CA PRO A 35 5.23 7.44 -20.77
C PRO A 35 6.62 7.15 -20.19
N MET A 36 7.32 8.18 -19.70
CA MET A 36 8.65 8.03 -19.07
C MET A 36 8.57 7.52 -17.63
N SER A 37 7.38 7.44 -17.03
CA SER A 37 7.24 6.97 -15.66
C SER A 37 7.12 5.45 -15.60
N LYS A 38 7.80 4.82 -14.63
CA LYS A 38 7.56 3.41 -14.32
C LYS A 38 6.11 3.08 -13.94
N TRP A 39 5.32 4.08 -13.54
CA TRP A 39 3.91 3.95 -13.16
C TRP A 39 2.96 4.42 -14.27
N TYR A 40 3.47 4.56 -15.50
CA TYR A 40 2.68 5.00 -16.64
C TYR A 40 1.52 4.04 -16.91
N LEU A 41 0.31 4.59 -17.05
CA LEU A 41 -0.85 3.89 -17.58
C LEU A 41 -1.40 4.69 -18.76
N SER A 42 -1.54 4.03 -19.91
CA SER A 42 -2.15 4.66 -21.08
C SER A 42 -3.68 4.77 -20.92
N LYS A 43 -4.32 5.70 -21.66
CA LYS A 43 -5.80 5.78 -21.67
C LYS A 43 -6.44 4.52 -22.26
N ALA A 44 -5.75 3.83 -23.17
CA ALA A 44 -6.22 2.59 -23.77
C ALA A 44 -6.21 1.42 -22.76
N GLU A 45 -5.17 1.37 -21.92
CA GLU A 45 -5.04 0.35 -20.86
C GLU A 45 -5.99 0.63 -19.68
N PHE A 46 -6.03 1.88 -19.22
CA PHE A 46 -6.86 2.27 -18.06
C PHE A 46 -7.57 3.59 -18.35
N PRO A 47 -8.85 3.56 -18.77
CA PRO A 47 -9.56 4.75 -19.24
C PRO A 47 -10.06 5.67 -18.12
N ALA A 48 -10.14 5.18 -16.88
CA ALA A 48 -10.59 5.98 -15.75
C ALA A 48 -9.62 7.13 -15.41
N HIS A 49 -10.06 8.09 -14.60
CA HIS A 49 -9.28 9.28 -14.26
C HIS A 49 -8.53 9.16 -12.93
N SER A 50 -8.91 8.20 -12.08
CA SER A 50 -8.35 7.97 -10.75
C SER A 50 -8.19 6.48 -10.50
N LEU A 51 -7.18 6.13 -9.70
CA LEU A 51 -7.00 4.79 -9.14
C LEU A 51 -7.86 4.57 -7.89
N GLY A 52 -8.51 5.62 -7.37
CA GLY A 52 -9.33 5.54 -6.18
C GLY A 52 -8.52 5.23 -4.92
N ILE A 53 -9.13 4.45 -4.01
CA ILE A 53 -8.54 4.06 -2.73
C ILE A 53 -7.73 2.77 -2.83
N TYR A 54 -6.45 2.78 -2.48
CA TYR A 54 -5.65 1.55 -2.41
C TYR A 54 -4.49 1.70 -1.42
N CYS A 55 -3.86 0.59 -1.06
CA CYS A 55 -2.64 0.58 -0.27
C CYS A 55 -1.42 0.62 -1.20
N GLN A 56 -0.63 1.67 -1.12
CA GLN A 56 0.59 1.80 -1.91
C GLN A 56 1.76 1.04 -1.28
N GLY A 57 2.27 0.06 -2.01
CA GLY A 57 3.62 -0.54 -1.91
C GLY A 57 4.17 -0.94 -0.53
N MET A 58 5.39 -1.47 -0.55
CA MET A 58 6.18 -1.99 0.59
C MET A 58 5.56 -3.20 1.31
N ALA A 59 4.36 -3.05 1.86
CA ALA A 59 3.62 -4.10 2.53
C ALA A 59 2.15 -3.71 2.64
N TYR A 60 1.31 -4.72 2.74
CA TYR A 60 -0.08 -4.59 3.18
C TYR A 60 -0.49 -5.90 3.88
N SER A 61 -1.52 -5.83 4.69
CA SER A 61 -2.13 -6.99 5.33
C SER A 61 -3.64 -6.87 5.22
N PHE A 62 -4.34 -7.98 5.18
CA PHE A 62 -5.78 -7.98 5.09
C PHE A 62 -6.40 -9.14 5.86
N SER A 63 -7.64 -8.98 6.31
CA SER A 63 -8.37 -10.04 6.98
C SER A 63 -8.59 -11.23 6.03
N PHE A 64 -8.30 -12.43 6.50
CA PHE A 64 -8.39 -13.66 5.70
C PHE A 64 -9.76 -13.86 5.05
N ASN A 65 -10.84 -13.43 5.70
CA ASN A 65 -12.19 -13.59 5.20
C ASN A 65 -12.50 -12.77 3.92
N LEU A 66 -11.62 -11.83 3.54
CA LEU A 66 -11.71 -11.14 2.25
C LEU A 66 -11.24 -12.01 1.08
N LEU A 67 -10.50 -13.09 1.34
CA LEU A 67 -9.88 -13.91 0.30
C LEU A 67 -10.93 -14.57 -0.61
N SER A 68 -12.06 -15.02 -0.07
CA SER A 68 -13.16 -15.57 -0.87
C SER A 68 -13.70 -14.54 -1.86
N LYS A 69 -13.94 -13.31 -1.38
CA LYS A 69 -14.41 -12.21 -2.22
C LYS A 69 -13.40 -11.82 -3.29
N MET A 70 -12.11 -11.77 -2.92
CA MET A 70 -11.02 -11.52 -3.87
C MET A 70 -10.98 -12.58 -4.97
N TYR A 71 -11.10 -13.86 -4.59
CA TYR A 71 -11.10 -14.98 -5.53
C TYR A 71 -12.28 -14.92 -6.52
N GLU A 72 -13.49 -14.65 -6.03
CA GLU A 72 -14.68 -14.46 -6.88
C GLU A 72 -14.53 -13.30 -7.88
N ASN A 73 -13.75 -12.29 -7.52
CA ASN A 73 -13.56 -11.08 -8.32
C ASN A 73 -12.45 -11.22 -9.37
N LEU A 74 -11.59 -12.25 -9.31
CA LEU A 74 -10.49 -12.46 -10.27
C LEU A 74 -10.96 -12.39 -11.73
N HIS A 75 -12.15 -12.91 -12.03
CA HIS A 75 -12.72 -12.95 -13.39
C HIS A 75 -13.68 -11.77 -13.70
N LYS A 76 -13.96 -10.90 -12.72
CA LYS A 76 -14.96 -9.83 -12.85
C LYS A 76 -14.34 -8.45 -12.99
N VAL A 77 -13.11 -8.28 -12.50
CA VAL A 77 -12.45 -6.99 -12.42
C VAL A 77 -11.32 -6.89 -13.43
N GLN A 78 -11.04 -5.68 -13.88
CA GLN A 78 -9.93 -5.42 -14.78
C GLN A 78 -8.61 -5.81 -14.11
N TYR A 79 -7.82 -6.65 -14.79
CA TYR A 79 -6.44 -6.88 -14.42
C TYR A 79 -5.61 -5.60 -14.64
N LEU A 80 -4.77 -5.28 -13.65
CA LEU A 80 -3.76 -4.24 -13.74
C LEU A 80 -2.46 -4.81 -13.18
N TRP A 81 -1.34 -4.52 -13.84
CA TRP A 81 -0.02 -5.03 -13.44
C TRP A 81 0.48 -4.48 -12.11
N MET A 82 -0.08 -3.35 -11.65
CA MET A 82 0.18 -2.79 -10.33
C MET A 82 -0.47 -3.69 -9.27
N ASP A 83 0.33 -4.58 -8.69
CA ASP A 83 -0.12 -5.61 -7.75
C ASP A 83 -0.76 -5.03 -6.49
N ASP A 84 -0.16 -3.98 -5.94
CA ASP A 84 -0.65 -3.27 -4.77
C ASP A 84 -2.05 -2.70 -5.00
N TRP A 85 -2.27 -2.06 -6.15
CA TRP A 85 -3.60 -1.61 -6.57
C TRP A 85 -4.54 -2.78 -6.87
N TYR A 86 -4.10 -3.79 -7.64
CA TYR A 86 -4.98 -4.89 -8.05
C TYR A 86 -5.51 -5.67 -6.84
N VAL A 87 -4.64 -6.03 -5.90
CA VAL A 87 -5.01 -6.79 -4.69
C VAL A 87 -5.81 -5.93 -3.71
N THR A 88 -5.40 -4.68 -3.48
CA THR A 88 -5.99 -3.84 -2.43
C THR A 88 -7.05 -2.85 -2.92
N HIS A 89 -7.42 -2.88 -4.20
CA HIS A 89 -8.54 -2.13 -4.75
C HIS A 89 -9.42 -3.00 -5.63
N ALA A 90 -8.89 -3.49 -6.75
CA ALA A 90 -9.70 -4.16 -7.77
C ALA A 90 -10.36 -5.43 -7.23
N LEU A 91 -9.60 -6.34 -6.62
CA LEU A 91 -10.14 -7.59 -6.08
C LEU A 91 -11.13 -7.38 -4.91
N LEU A 92 -11.13 -6.19 -4.32
CA LEU A 92 -12.05 -5.81 -3.25
C LEU A 92 -13.32 -5.13 -3.77
N PHE A 93 -13.55 -5.14 -5.09
CA PHE A 93 -14.77 -4.62 -5.71
C PHE A 93 -16.03 -5.18 -5.04
N GLN A 94 -16.93 -4.27 -4.62
CA GLN A 94 -18.15 -4.59 -3.89
C GLN A 94 -17.94 -5.47 -2.65
N SER A 95 -16.79 -5.29 -1.96
CA SER A 95 -16.55 -5.85 -0.63
C SER A 95 -16.92 -4.84 0.46
N GLN A 96 -16.88 -5.30 1.71
CA GLN A 96 -17.03 -4.45 2.90
C GLN A 96 -15.66 -4.09 3.50
N ALA A 97 -14.62 -3.99 2.66
CA ALA A 97 -13.26 -3.70 3.11
C ALA A 97 -13.17 -2.35 3.83
N ILE A 98 -12.48 -2.33 4.97
CA ILE A 98 -12.22 -1.13 5.78
C ILE A 98 -10.72 -0.88 5.76
N TYR A 99 -10.31 0.30 5.28
CA TYR A 99 -8.91 0.67 5.16
C TYR A 99 -8.43 1.37 6.43
N PHE A 100 -7.30 0.89 6.96
CA PHE A 100 -6.61 1.46 8.10
C PHE A 100 -5.24 1.96 7.65
N ASP A 101 -5.08 3.28 7.68
CA ASP A 101 -3.85 3.92 7.24
C ASP A 101 -2.74 3.77 8.28
N LEU A 102 -1.71 3.05 7.86
CA LEU A 102 -0.49 2.82 8.62
C LEU A 102 0.66 3.71 8.13
N GLN A 103 0.45 4.73 7.30
CA GLN A 103 1.52 5.60 6.76
C GLN A 103 2.56 6.03 7.81
N ASN A 104 2.12 6.35 9.03
CA ASN A 104 3.00 6.76 10.14
C ASN A 104 3.97 5.66 10.64
N HIS A 105 3.73 4.41 10.27
CA HIS A 105 4.54 3.24 10.58
C HIS A 105 5.45 2.82 9.42
N TYR A 106 5.41 3.54 8.30
CA TYR A 106 6.22 3.29 7.11
C TYR A 106 7.35 4.31 7.04
N ILE A 107 8.50 3.88 6.57
CA ILE A 107 9.58 4.75 6.11
C ILE A 107 9.96 4.31 4.71
N SER A 108 9.86 5.25 3.77
CA SER A 108 10.51 5.16 2.48
C SER A 108 11.41 6.37 2.34
N THR A 109 12.70 6.15 2.23
CA THR A 109 13.66 7.22 1.97
C THR A 109 14.70 6.74 0.98
N ASP A 110 15.05 7.65 0.08
CA ASP A 110 16.03 7.42 -0.97
C ASP A 110 17.38 8.06 -0.63
N THR A 111 17.47 8.76 0.51
CA THR A 111 18.69 9.41 0.99
C THR A 111 18.97 9.10 2.46
N ILE A 112 20.26 9.17 2.82
CA ILE A 112 20.74 8.93 4.19
C ILE A 112 20.23 10.05 5.11
N GLU A 113 20.18 11.30 4.64
CA GLU A 113 19.66 12.42 5.43
C GLU A 113 18.16 12.25 5.70
N GLY A 114 17.41 11.75 4.73
CA GLY A 114 15.99 11.41 4.92
C GLY A 114 15.81 10.27 5.93
N TYR A 115 16.72 9.29 5.95
CA TYR A 115 16.73 8.25 6.96
C TYR A 115 17.04 8.80 8.36
N GLN A 116 18.11 9.56 8.50
CA GLN A 116 18.54 10.18 9.76
C GLN A 116 17.45 11.10 10.33
N LYS A 117 16.84 11.96 9.52
CA LYS A 117 15.72 12.82 9.95
C LYS A 117 14.54 12.04 10.51
N VAL A 118 14.26 10.86 9.95
CA VAL A 118 13.16 10.03 10.47
C VAL A 118 13.56 9.31 11.74
N VAL A 119 14.81 8.84 11.85
CA VAL A 119 15.34 8.26 13.09
C VAL A 119 15.35 9.30 14.22
N GLU A 120 15.84 10.52 13.97
CA GLU A 120 15.91 11.63 14.92
C GLU A 120 14.52 12.10 15.38
N LYS A 121 13.55 12.22 14.46
CA LYS A 121 12.15 12.56 14.82
C LYS A 121 11.45 11.46 15.63
N LYS A 122 11.97 10.23 15.66
CA LYS A 122 11.27 9.05 16.19
C LYS A 122 11.59 8.70 17.65
N GLU A 123 12.51 9.41 18.31
CA GLU A 123 12.62 9.31 19.78
C GLU A 123 11.29 9.69 20.49
N GLN A 124 10.33 10.29 19.79
CA GLN A 124 9.05 10.73 20.34
C GLN A 124 7.81 9.97 19.80
N ARG A 125 7.71 8.65 20.01
CA ARG A 125 6.41 7.91 20.20
C ARG A 125 5.83 6.98 19.11
N LYS A 126 6.48 6.63 17.99
CA LYS A 126 5.89 5.64 17.03
C LYS A 126 6.87 4.57 16.54
N LYS A 127 6.60 3.29 16.86
CA LYS A 127 7.35 2.12 16.37
C LYS A 127 7.32 2.06 14.84
N LEU A 128 8.47 1.83 14.22
CA LEU A 128 8.60 1.53 12.80
C LEU A 128 8.05 0.12 12.54
N LEU A 129 7.18 -0.06 11.54
CA LEU A 129 6.81 -1.39 11.07
C LEU A 129 7.56 -1.79 9.82
N PHE A 130 7.59 -0.87 8.85
CA PHE A 130 8.13 -1.14 7.53
C PHE A 130 9.13 -0.05 7.18
N GLY A 131 10.35 -0.47 6.83
CA GLY A 131 11.41 0.40 6.33
C GLY A 131 11.90 -0.06 4.97
N HIS A 132 11.83 0.82 3.98
CA HIS A 132 12.43 0.64 2.67
C HIS A 132 13.46 1.74 2.43
N PHE A 133 14.71 1.35 2.24
CA PHE A 133 15.78 2.23 1.83
C PHE A 133 16.07 1.96 0.36
N ARG A 134 15.76 2.92 -0.51
CA ARG A 134 16.00 2.82 -1.95
C ARG A 134 16.96 3.93 -2.38
N PRO A 135 18.26 3.78 -2.15
CA PRO A 135 19.21 4.75 -2.68
C PRO A 135 19.00 4.87 -4.18
N LYS A 136 18.94 6.10 -4.71
CA LYS A 136 18.79 6.36 -6.14
C LYS A 136 19.97 5.76 -6.91
N SER A 137 19.89 4.47 -7.26
CA SER A 137 20.76 3.89 -8.26
C SER A 137 20.27 4.37 -9.62
N ARG A 138 21.06 5.25 -10.23
CA ARG A 138 21.21 5.59 -11.67
C ARG A 138 20.23 5.00 -12.70
N PHE A 139 18.92 5.02 -12.45
CA PHE A 139 17.88 4.65 -13.39
C PHE A 139 16.73 5.64 -13.20
N VAL A 140 16.80 6.67 -14.04
CA VAL A 140 15.73 7.63 -14.35
C VAL A 140 14.86 7.00 -15.42
#